data_AF-A0A0G1R2D4-F1
#
_entry.id   AF-A0A0G1R2D4-F1
#
_cell.length_a   1.000
_cell.length_b   1.000
_cell.length_c   1.000
_cell.angle_alpha   90.00
_cell.angle_beta   90.00
_cell.angle_gamma   90.00
#
_symmetry.space_group_name_H-M   'P 1'
#
loop_
_entity.id
_entity.type
_entity.pdbx_description
1 polymer ?
#
loop_
_entity_poly.entity_id
_entity_poly.type
_entity_poly.pdbx_seq_one_letter_code
_entity_poly.pdbx_strand_id
1 'polypeptide(L)' 'MTSIKSMKSTINDLRKKDAATLTESLAKLAKDLSDVAHNVIKSKEKNVSKMKFLRRNIARVKTVLKEKEVLANV' A
#
# COMPACT_ATOMS: atom_id res chain seq x y z
N MET A 1 -7.36 -13.18 -22.48
CA MET A 1 -6.52 -13.45 -21.29
C MET A 1 -6.56 -12.20 -20.41
N THR A 2 -6.91 -12.40 -19.14
CA THR A 2 -7.43 -11.37 -18.24
C THR A 2 -6.41 -10.28 -17.94
N SER A 3 -6.82 -9.06 -18.26
CA SER A 3 -6.14 -7.80 -18.01
C SER A 3 -5.75 -7.70 -16.53
N ILE A 4 -4.45 -7.77 -16.21
CA ILE A 4 -3.86 -7.31 -14.94
C ILE A 4 -3.84 -5.77 -14.97
N LYS A 5 -4.98 -5.16 -15.29
CA LYS A 5 -5.21 -3.73 -15.15
C LYS A 5 -5.87 -3.51 -13.79
N SER A 6 -5.20 -3.92 -12.71
CA SER A 6 -5.66 -3.61 -11.37
C SER A 6 -4.60 -2.78 -10.64
N MET A 7 -4.92 -1.49 -10.51
CA MET A 7 -4.40 -0.59 -9.48
C MET A 7 -2.89 -0.25 -9.57
N LYS A 8 -2.46 0.35 -10.69
CA LYS A 8 -1.22 1.14 -10.72
C LYS A 8 -1.50 2.48 -10.01
N SER A 9 -1.34 2.55 -8.70
CA SER A 9 -1.13 3.85 -8.05
C SER A 9 0.26 4.32 -8.47
N THR A 10 0.30 5.23 -9.43
CA THR A 10 1.58 5.81 -9.86
C THR A 10 2.08 6.64 -8.68
N ILE A 11 3.39 6.63 -8.40
CA ILE A 11 3.97 7.40 -7.28
C ILE A 11 3.52 8.87 -7.32
N ASN A 12 3.34 9.41 -8.54
CA ASN A 12 2.80 10.74 -8.80
C ASN A 12 1.39 10.95 -8.22
N ASP A 13 0.53 9.94 -8.23
CA ASP A 13 -0.82 10.02 -7.66
C ASP A 13 -0.79 10.03 -6.14
N LEU A 14 0.18 9.34 -5.52
CA LEU A 14 0.38 9.33 -4.07
C LEU A 14 0.94 10.67 -3.57
N ARG A 15 1.81 11.32 -4.33
CA ARG A 15 2.38 12.63 -3.96
C ARG A 15 1.35 13.77 -3.96
N LYS A 16 0.35 13.68 -4.85
CA LYS A 16 -0.76 14.64 -4.95
C LYS A 16 -1.78 14.53 -3.80
N LYS A 17 -1.76 13.43 -3.05
CA LYS A 17 -2.67 13.21 -1.92
C LYS A 17 -2.20 13.94 -0.66
N ASP A 18 -3.15 14.32 0.17
CA ASP A 18 -2.88 14.94 1.47
C ASP A 18 -2.34 13.93 2.48
N ALA A 19 -1.55 14.42 3.44
CA ALA A 19 -0.94 13.59 4.47
C ALA A 19 -1.98 12.77 5.25
N ALA A 20 -3.13 13.36 5.61
CA ALA A 20 -4.23 12.66 6.28
C ALA A 20 -4.81 11.52 5.44
N THR A 21 -4.99 11.72 4.13
CA THR A 21 -5.50 10.66 3.25
C THR A 21 -4.48 9.54 3.03
N LEU A 22 -3.19 9.86 3.11
CA LEU A 22 -2.10 8.88 3.03
C LEU A 22 -2.01 8.04 4.29
N THR A 23 -2.22 8.61 5.48
CA THR A 23 -2.24 7.84 6.74
C THR A 23 -3.45 6.91 6.82
N GLU A 24 -4.64 7.35 6.40
CA GLU A 24 -5.81 6.48 6.26
C GLU A 24 -5.58 5.33 5.27
N SER A 25 -4.94 5.64 4.14
CA SER A 25 -4.58 4.63 3.14
C SER A 25 -3.59 3.62 3.70
N LEU A 26 -2.63 4.07 4.52
CA LEU A 26 -1.67 3.19 5.21
C LEU A 26 -2.40 2.23 6.16
N ALA A 27 -3.32 2.75 6.98
CA ALA A 27 -4.10 1.95 7.92
C ALA A 27 -4.93 0.87 7.21
N LYS A 28 -5.60 1.23 6.09
CA LYS A 28 -6.33 0.26 5.25
C LYS A 28 -5.41 -0.82 4.68
N LEU A 29 -4.29 -0.42 4.06
CA LEU A 29 -3.33 -1.37 3.48
C LEU A 29 -2.70 -2.30 4.54
N ALA A 30 -2.49 -1.81 5.75
CA ALA A 30 -1.97 -2.61 6.86
C ALA A 30 -3.00 -3.65 7.34
N LYS A 31 -4.28 -3.25 7.45
CA LYS A 31 -5.38 -4.18 7.77
C LYS A 31 -5.53 -5.25 6.68
N ASP A 32 -5.53 -4.84 5.42
CA ASP A 32 -5.59 -5.77 4.28
C ASP A 32 -4.41 -6.76 4.29
N LEU A 33 -3.22 -6.29 4.65
CA LEU A 33 -2.05 -7.17 4.79
C LEU A 33 -2.23 -8.17 5.91
N SER A 34 -2.77 -7.75 7.06
CA SER A 34 -3.08 -8.64 8.19
C SER A 34 -4.10 -9.71 7.80
N ASP A 35 -5.17 -9.31 7.12
CA ASP A 35 -6.22 -10.22 6.69
C ASP A 35 -5.70 -11.23 5.65
N VAL A 36 -4.91 -10.76 4.68
CA VAL A 36 -4.24 -11.64 3.70
C VAL A 36 -3.26 -12.59 4.41
N ALA A 37 -2.48 -12.10 5.38
CA ALA A 37 -1.56 -12.95 6.13
C ALA A 37 -2.31 -14.04 6.91
N HIS A 38 -3.41 -13.68 7.58
CA HIS A 38 -4.27 -14.64 8.30
C HIS A 38 -4.89 -15.67 7.34
N ASN A 39 -5.32 -15.25 6.15
CA ASN A 39 -5.91 -16.16 5.16
C ASN A 39 -4.86 -17.07 4.52
N VAL A 40 -3.62 -16.60 4.33
CA VAL A 40 -2.49 -17.43 3.89
C VAL A 40 -2.14 -18.48 4.93
N ILE A 41 -2.04 -18.10 6.22
CA ILE A 41 -1.78 -19.03 7.33
C ILE A 41 -2.87 -20.10 7.40
N LYS A 42 -4.14 -19.71 7.25
CA LYS A 42 -5.29 -20.63 7.21
C LYS A 42 -5.38 -21.43 5.90
N SER A 43 -4.42 -21.31 4.99
CA SER A 43 -4.41 -21.93 3.66
C SER A 43 -5.65 -21.63 2.80
N LYS A 44 -6.41 -20.58 3.14
CA LYS A 44 -7.58 -20.12 2.39
C LYS A 44 -7.20 -19.29 1.17
N GLU A 45 -6.05 -18.62 1.21
CA GLU A 45 -5.53 -17.78 0.13
C GLU A 45 -4.22 -18.36 -0.41
N LYS A 46 -4.23 -18.92 -1.63
CA LYS A 46 -3.03 -19.44 -2.30
C LYS A 46 -2.20 -18.36 -3.00
N ASN A 47 -2.75 -17.15 -3.14
CA ASN A 47 -2.11 -16.06 -3.86
C ASN A 47 -1.16 -15.25 -2.97
N VAL A 48 0.02 -15.82 -2.70
CA VAL A 48 1.09 -15.20 -1.89
C VAL A 48 1.61 -13.90 -2.52
N SER A 49 1.45 -13.72 -3.84
CA SER A 49 1.89 -12.53 -4.55
C SER A 49 1.14 -11.25 -4.13
N LYS A 50 -0.12 -11.38 -3.66
CA LYS A 50 -0.90 -10.27 -3.09
C LYS A 50 -0.21 -9.66 -1.88
N MET A 51 0.36 -10.49 -1.01
CA MET A 51 1.08 -10.04 0.19
C MET A 51 2.32 -9.22 -0.20
N LYS A 52 3.06 -9.65 -1.24
CA LYS A 52 4.20 -8.89 -1.79
C LYS A 52 3.77 -7.55 -2.39
N PHE A 53 2.60 -7.48 -3.01
CA PHE A 53 2.07 -6.24 -3.57
C PHE A 53 1.67 -5.24 -2.47
N LEU A 54 0.94 -5.72 -1.45
CA LEU A 54 0.53 -4.90 -0.30
C LEU A 54 1.74 -4.32 0.45
N ARG A 55 2.78 -5.14 0.72
CA ARG A 55 4.03 -4.66 1.34
C ARG A 55 4.70 -3.54 0.55
N ARG A 56 4.76 -3.67 -0.78
CA ARG A 56 5.35 -2.65 -1.65
C ARG A 56 4.54 -1.35 -1.67
N ASN A 57 3.21 -1.44 -1.63
CA ASN A 57 2.37 -0.25 -1.56
C ASN A 57 2.49 0.47 -0.22
N ILE A 58 2.55 -0.27 0.90
CA ILE A 58 2.81 0.32 2.23
C ILE A 58 4.14 1.06 2.22
N ALA A 59 5.20 0.44 1.69
CA ALA A 59 6.52 1.08 1.60
C ALA A 59 6.46 2.40 0.81
N ARG A 60 5.79 2.41 -0.36
CA ARG A 60 5.62 3.63 -1.18
C ARG A 60 4.88 4.74 -0.44
N VAL A 61 3.78 4.42 0.25
CA VAL A 61 3.02 5.41 1.03
C VAL A 61 3.88 5.98 2.16
N LYS A 62 4.63 5.13 2.88
CA LYS A 62 5.58 5.58 3.92
C LYS A 62 6.67 6.48 3.36
N THR A 63 7.24 6.15 2.20
CA THR A 63 8.24 7.00 1.54
C THR A 63 7.67 8.37 1.22
N VAL A 64 6.48 8.46 0.62
CA VAL A 64 5.86 9.76 0.28
C VAL A 64 5.52 10.58 1.53
N LEU A 65 5.04 9.94 2.60
CA LEU A 65 4.85 10.61 3.89
C LEU A 65 6.16 11.20 4.40
N LYS A 66 7.25 10.41 4.35
CA LYS A 66 8.56 10.87 4.80
C LYS A 66 9.13 11.98 3.93
N GLU A 67 8.95 11.92 2.62
CA GLU A 67 9.30 12.99 1.68
C GLU A 67 8.60 14.30 2.08
N LYS A 68 7.30 14.25 2.38
CA LYS A 68 6.53 15.43 2.82
C LYS A 68 7.00 15.97 4.17
N GLU A 69 7.30 15.10 5.14
CA GLU A 69 7.87 15.51 6.44
C GLU A 69 9.22 16.21 6.27
N VAL A 70 10.10 15.68 5.42
CA VAL A 70 11.42 16.27 5.17
C VAL A 70 11.27 17.64 4.50
N LEU A 71 10.42 17.76 3.48
CA LEU A 71 10.17 19.04 2.79
C LEU A 71 9.53 20.10 3.68
N ALA A 72 8.73 19.71 4.69
CA ALA A 72 8.14 20.64 5.64
C ALA A 72 9.14 21.14 6.70
N ASN A 73 10.23 20.41 6.92
CA ASN A 73 11.27 20.72 7.90
C ASN A 73 12.52 21.38 7.28
N VAL A 74 12.46 21.74 6.00
CA VAL A 74 13.48 22.52 5.26
C VAL A 74 12.93 23.91 5.03
#